data_AF-A0A9Q0WRL2-F1
#
_entry.id   AF-A0A9Q0WRL2-F1
#
_cell.length_a   1.000
_cell.length_b   1.000
_cell.length_c   1.000
_cell.angle_alpha   90.00
_cell.angle_beta   90.00
_cell.angle_gamma   90.00
#
_symmetry.space_group_name_H-M   'P 1'
#
loop_
_entity.id
_entity.type
_entity.pdbx_description
1 polymer ?
#
loop_
_entity_poly.entity_id
_entity_poly.type
_entity_poly.pdbx_seq_one_letter_code
_entity_poly.pdbx_strand_id
1 'polypeptide(L)'
;MFHEAQHSFASHGVKFSSVEVDLPAMMAQKDKAVSTLTRGIGGLFKKNKVNYVKGYGKFISPSEVSVDTIDDGNTVVKGKNIIIATGSDFKSLPGSLPLMKRKLYLRLCNRFQRNLWSLGQAILDMRWAQCGPGFG
;
A
#
# COMPACT_ATOMS: atom_id res chain seq x y z
N MET A 1 -18.64 4.09 -2.29
CA MET A 1 -18.98 4.95 -3.45
C MET A 1 -19.80 4.25 -4.53
N PHE A 2 -19.34 3.21 -5.24
CA PHE A 2 -20.21 2.57 -6.27
C PHE A 2 -21.50 1.97 -5.68
N HIS A 3 -21.39 1.22 -4.58
CA HIS A 3 -22.54 0.69 -3.84
C HIS A 3 -23.48 1.80 -3.32
N GLU A 4 -22.93 2.94 -2.88
CA GLU A 4 -23.71 4.08 -2.40
C GLU A 4 -24.41 4.82 -3.55
N ALA A 5 -23.79 4.88 -4.73
CA ALA A 5 -24.39 5.49 -5.92
C ALA A 5 -25.61 4.70 -6.41
N GLN A 6 -25.62 3.38 -6.25
CA GLN A 6 -26.76 2.53 -6.63
C GLN A 6 -27.89 2.58 -5.60
N HIS A 7 -27.59 2.58 -4.30
CA HIS A 7 -28.62 2.37 -3.27
C HIS A 7 -28.96 3.63 -2.45
N SER A 8 -28.01 4.54 -2.27
CA SER A 8 -28.14 5.66 -1.32
C SER A 8 -28.34 7.02 -1.99
N PHE A 9 -28.04 7.17 -3.28
CA PHE A 9 -28.10 8.49 -3.95
C PHE A 9 -29.52 8.88 -4.38
N ALA A 10 -30.41 7.90 -4.57
CA ALA A 10 -31.83 8.15 -4.86
C ALA A 10 -32.55 8.88 -3.71
N SER A 11 -32.20 8.60 -2.45
CA SER A 11 -32.74 9.31 -1.27
C SER A 11 -32.20 10.75 -1.14
N HIS A 12 -31.06 11.04 -1.77
CA HIS A 12 -30.49 12.38 -1.86
C HIS A 12 -31.01 13.15 -3.10
N GLY A 13 -32.05 12.63 -3.78
CA GLY A 13 -32.69 13.27 -4.93
C GLY A 13 -31.91 13.13 -6.24
N VAL A 14 -30.80 12.38 -6.25
CA VAL A 14 -29.98 12.20 -7.45
C VAL A 14 -30.34 10.87 -8.12
N LYS A 15 -30.94 10.95 -9.31
CA LYS A 15 -31.39 9.80 -10.10
C LYS A 15 -30.48 9.60 -11.31
N PHE A 16 -30.01 8.38 -11.50
CA PHE A 16 -29.21 7.97 -12.67
C PHE A 16 -29.85 6.73 -13.28
N SER A 17 -29.80 6.61 -14.60
CA SER A 17 -30.38 5.47 -15.34
C SER A 17 -29.50 4.22 -15.30
N SER A 18 -28.18 4.38 -15.34
CA SER A 18 -27.20 3.30 -15.15
C SER A 18 -25.91 3.87 -14.57
N VAL A 19 -25.27 3.12 -13.67
CA VAL A 19 -23.95 3.45 -13.13
C VAL A 19 -23.02 2.32 -13.53
N GLU A 20 -21.99 2.65 -14.29
CA GLU A 20 -20.98 1.71 -14.77
C GLU A 20 -19.65 1.92 -14.03
N VAL A 21 -18.88 0.84 -13.88
CA VAL A 21 -17.54 0.90 -13.28
C VAL A 21 -16.48 0.79 -14.36
N ASP A 22 -15.74 1.87 -14.52
CA ASP A 22 -14.48 1.89 -15.27
C ASP A 22 -13.32 1.51 -14.33
N LEU A 23 -12.97 0.22 -14.32
CA LEU A 23 -11.83 -0.30 -13.56
C LEU A 23 -10.49 0.36 -13.95
N PRO A 24 -10.16 0.53 -15.24
CA PRO A 24 -9.00 1.32 -15.67
C PRO A 24 -8.93 2.72 -15.06
N ALA A 25 -10.02 3.50 -15.10
CA ALA A 25 -10.04 4.84 -14.52
C ALA A 25 -9.87 4.83 -13.00
N MET A 26 -10.47 3.85 -12.31
CA MET A 26 -10.31 3.70 -10.86
C MET A 26 -8.86 3.38 -10.46
N MET A 27 -8.20 2.47 -11.20
CA MET A 27 -6.79 2.16 -10.99
C MET A 27 -5.89 3.37 -11.27
N ALA A 28 -6.17 4.12 -12.33
CA ALA A 28 -5.43 5.35 -12.64
C ALA A 28 -5.58 6.41 -11.53
N GLN A 29 -6.78 6.56 -10.95
CA GLN A 29 -7.01 7.49 -9.85
C GLN A 29 -6.25 7.09 -8.59
N LYS A 30 -6.19 5.79 -8.27
CA LYS A 30 -5.35 5.26 -7.19
C LYS A 30 -3.87 5.60 -7.43
N ASP A 31 -3.34 5.33 -8.61
CA ASP A 31 -1.92 5.56 -8.92
C ASP A 31 -1.58 7.06 -8.91
N LYS A 32 -2.51 7.91 -9.35
CA LYS A 32 -2.41 9.37 -9.23
C LYS A 32 -2.36 9.83 -7.76
N ALA A 33 -3.20 9.26 -6.90
CA ALA A 33 -3.19 9.59 -5.47
C ALA A 33 -1.86 9.16 -4.82
N VAL A 34 -1.39 7.94 -5.09
CA VAL A 34 -0.10 7.43 -4.59
C VAL A 34 1.05 8.33 -5.05
N SER A 35 1.13 8.64 -6.34
CA SER A 35 2.21 9.48 -6.87
C SER A 35 2.19 10.91 -6.29
N THR A 36 1.02 11.49 -6.05
CA THR A 36 0.88 12.82 -5.44
C THR A 36 1.41 12.83 -4.02
N LEU A 37 1.03 11.83 -3.20
CA LEU A 37 1.50 11.71 -1.83
C LEU A 37 3.01 11.48 -1.74
N THR A 38 3.55 10.59 -2.59
CA THR A 38 5.01 10.34 -2.65
C THR A 38 5.78 11.59 -3.05
N ARG A 39 5.28 12.37 -4.01
CA ARG A 39 5.90 13.65 -4.41
C ARG A 39 5.80 14.70 -3.29
N GLY A 40 4.70 14.72 -2.55
CA GLY A 40 4.50 15.62 -1.40
C GLY A 40 5.58 15.44 -0.33
N ILE A 41 5.94 14.19 -0.01
CA ILE A 41 7.03 13.88 0.94
C ILE A 41 8.37 14.44 0.44
N GLY A 42 8.67 14.28 -0.85
CA GLY A 42 9.87 14.86 -1.45
C GLY A 42 9.92 16.39 -1.36
N GLY A 43 8.76 17.06 -1.48
CA GLY A 43 8.64 18.49 -1.24
C GLY A 43 8.91 18.89 0.22
N LEU A 44 8.39 18.11 1.17
CA LEU A 44 8.62 18.34 2.60
C LEU A 44 10.10 18.20 2.99
N PHE A 45 10.83 17.26 2.40
CA PHE A 45 12.27 17.12 2.64
C PHE A 45 13.06 18.34 2.18
N LYS A 46 12.73 18.89 0.99
CA LYS A 46 13.35 20.12 0.50
C LYS A 46 13.07 21.32 1.41
N LYS A 47 11.82 21.47 1.86
CA LYS A 47 11.42 22.58 2.76
C LYS A 47 12.15 22.53 4.11
N ASN A 48 12.35 21.31 4.64
CA ASN A 48 13.03 21.10 5.91
C ASN A 48 14.56 20.93 5.78
N LYS A 49 15.15 21.20 4.59
CA LYS A 49 16.59 21.08 4.32
C LYS A 49 17.16 19.68 4.62
N VAL A 50 16.34 18.65 4.44
CA VAL A 50 16.77 17.25 4.61
C VAL A 50 17.47 16.80 3.34
N ASN A 51 18.70 16.30 3.47
CA ASN A 51 19.41 15.70 2.35
C ASN A 51 18.86 14.29 2.08
N TYR A 52 18.31 14.08 0.89
CA TYR A 52 17.71 12.81 0.51
C TYR A 52 18.67 12.00 -0.35
N VAL A 53 19.31 10.99 0.25
CA VAL A 53 20.20 10.06 -0.44
C VAL A 53 19.41 8.81 -0.82
N LYS A 54 19.36 8.51 -2.13
CA LYS A 54 18.71 7.31 -2.64
C LYS A 54 19.74 6.20 -2.76
N GLY A 55 19.54 5.12 -2.03
CA GLY A 55 20.42 3.97 -2.06
C GLY A 55 20.12 2.98 -0.95
N TYR A 56 20.93 1.94 -0.88
CA TYR A 56 20.87 0.96 0.20
C TYR A 56 21.87 1.31 1.29
N GLY A 57 21.37 1.53 2.51
CA GLY A 57 22.21 1.88 3.67
C GLY A 57 22.74 0.64 4.38
N LYS A 58 24.05 0.58 4.63
CA LYS A 58 24.72 -0.43 5.45
C LYS A 58 25.57 0.24 6.53
N PHE A 59 25.41 -0.21 7.77
CA PHE A 59 26.26 0.25 8.87
C PHE A 59 27.69 -0.30 8.70
N ILE A 60 28.68 0.60 8.69
CA ILE A 60 30.11 0.23 8.77
C ILE A 60 30.54 0.29 10.24
N SER A 61 30.06 1.29 10.97
CA SER A 61 30.35 1.49 12.39
C SER A 61 29.14 2.13 13.10
N PRO A 62 29.13 2.24 14.45
CA PRO A 62 28.04 2.87 15.18
C PRO A 62 27.75 4.33 14.80
N SER A 63 28.69 5.01 14.15
CA SER A 63 28.58 6.42 13.74
C SER A 63 28.68 6.64 12.23
N GLU A 64 28.85 5.58 11.43
CA GLU A 64 29.06 5.66 9.99
C GLU A 64 28.18 4.67 9.21
N VAL A 65 27.51 5.19 8.18
CA VAL A 65 26.64 4.43 7.28
C VAL A 65 27.15 4.58 5.84
N SER A 66 27.46 3.46 5.21
CA SER A 66 27.66 3.35 3.77
C SER A 66 26.32 3.41 3.07
N VAL A 67 26.19 4.21 2.02
CA VAL A 67 25.03 4.19 1.14
C VAL A 67 25.50 3.79 -0.26
N ASP A 68 25.07 2.61 -0.68
CA ASP A 68 25.27 2.12 -2.04
C ASP A 68 24.16 2.74 -2.90
N THR A 69 24.54 3.73 -3.70
CA THR A 69 23.62 4.44 -4.59
C THR A 69 23.27 3.58 -5.80
N ILE A 70 22.13 3.87 -6.43
CA ILE A 70 21.61 3.10 -7.58
C ILE A 70 22.53 3.22 -8.80
N ASP A 71 23.34 4.27 -8.87
CA ASP A 71 24.27 4.56 -9.97
C ASP A 71 25.69 4.03 -9.70
N ASP A 72 25.83 2.95 -8.93
CA ASP A 72 27.09 2.28 -8.55
C ASP A 72 28.11 3.17 -7.80
N GLY A 73 27.65 4.24 -7.14
CA GLY A 73 28.46 5.06 -6.24
C GLY A 73 28.35 4.63 -4.78
N ASN A 74 29.46 4.61 -4.05
CA ASN A 74 29.46 4.42 -2.60
C ASN A 74 29.63 5.77 -1.89
N THR A 75 28.67 6.15 -1.04
CA THR A 75 28.74 7.38 -0.23
C THR A 75 28.75 7.03 1.26
N VAL A 76 29.73 7.53 2.00
CA VAL A 76 29.77 7.36 3.46
C VAL A 76 29.15 8.59 4.13
N VAL A 77 28.10 8.36 4.92
CA VAL A 77 27.43 9.37 5.74
C VAL A 77 27.79 9.15 7.20
N LYS A 78 28.34 10.18 7.84
CA LYS A 78 28.66 10.17 9.28
C LYS A 78 27.61 10.96 10.06
N GLY A 79 27.17 10.43 11.19
CA GLY A 79 26.15 11.04 12.04
C GLY A 79 26.41 10.80 13.52
N LYS A 80 26.12 11.79 14.36
CA LYS A 80 26.16 11.63 15.83
C LYS A 80 25.03 10.75 16.33
N ASN A 81 23.85 10.88 15.73
CA ASN A 81 22.65 10.12 16.06
C ASN A 81 22.13 9.45 14.79
N ILE A 82 21.84 8.15 14.86
CA ILE A 82 21.33 7.38 13.73
C ILE A 82 20.02 6.69 14.16
N ILE A 83 18.97 6.86 13.36
CA ILE A 83 17.64 6.27 13.60
C ILE A 83 17.38 5.22 12.52
N ILE A 84 17.04 3.99 12.92
CA ILE A 84 16.75 2.89 12.01
C ILE A 84 15.25 2.87 11.70
N ALA A 85 14.89 3.03 10.42
CA ALA A 85 13.51 3.07 9.95
C ALA A 85 13.34 2.23 8.66
N THR A 86 13.92 1.02 8.62
CA THR A 86 13.94 0.12 7.44
C THR A 86 12.60 -0.54 7.10
N GLY A 87 11.55 -0.30 7.91
CA GLY A 87 10.26 -0.94 7.76
C GLY A 87 10.26 -2.41 8.21
N SER A 88 9.21 -3.14 7.82
CA SER A 88 8.99 -4.55 8.14
C SER A 88 8.65 -5.34 6.89
N ASP A 89 9.09 -6.60 6.80
CA ASP A 89 8.73 -7.51 5.71
C ASP A 89 7.87 -8.69 6.23
N PHE A 90 7.20 -9.38 5.30
CA PHE A 90 6.36 -10.53 5.60
C PHE A 90 7.21 -11.74 6.02
N LYS A 91 6.77 -12.43 7.07
CA LYS A 91 7.39 -13.68 7.51
C LYS A 91 7.01 -14.79 6.52
N SER A 92 7.98 -15.33 5.78
CA SER A 92 7.76 -16.56 5.00
C SER A 92 7.53 -17.73 5.94
N LEU A 93 6.38 -18.39 5.81
CA LEU A 93 6.07 -19.62 6.53
C LEU A 93 6.98 -20.75 6.02
N PRO A 94 7.61 -21.54 6.93
CA PRO A 94 8.46 -22.65 6.53
C PRO A 94 7.61 -23.69 5.77
N GLY A 95 7.95 -23.92 4.50
CA GLY A 95 7.26 -24.89 3.64
C GLY A 95 6.51 -24.31 2.44
N SER A 96 6.43 -22.98 2.27
CA SER A 96 5.87 -22.38 1.05
C SER A 96 6.98 -21.91 0.09
N LEU A 97 7.02 -22.52 -1.10
CA LEU A 97 7.95 -22.20 -2.18
C LEU A 97 7.81 -20.71 -2.60
N PRO A 98 8.91 -20.02 -2.96
CA PRO A 98 8.93 -18.57 -3.25
C PRO A 98 8.14 -18.15 -4.51
N LEU A 99 7.61 -19.09 -5.29
CA LEU A 99 6.89 -18.83 -6.55
C LEU A 99 5.38 -18.54 -6.36
N MET A 100 4.88 -18.51 -5.13
CA MET A 100 3.45 -18.32 -4.84
C MET A 100 3.00 -16.86 -4.62
N LYS A 101 3.71 -15.83 -5.11
CA LYS A 101 3.31 -14.43 -4.84
C LYS A 101 2.03 -13.96 -5.54
N ARG A 102 1.64 -14.51 -6.71
CA ARG A 102 0.41 -14.10 -7.44
C ARG A 102 -0.77 -15.08 -7.35
N LYS A 103 -0.52 -16.40 -7.43
CA LYS A 103 -1.58 -17.43 -7.42
C LYS A 103 -2.22 -17.63 -6.05
N LEU A 104 -1.44 -17.45 -4.97
CA LEU A 104 -1.95 -17.62 -3.62
C LEU A 104 -2.88 -16.47 -3.21
N TYR A 105 -2.62 -15.23 -3.63
CA TYR A 105 -3.50 -14.09 -3.33
C TYR A 105 -4.91 -14.27 -3.92
N LEU A 106 -4.99 -14.68 -5.20
CA LEU A 106 -6.28 -14.97 -5.86
C LEU A 106 -6.99 -16.20 -5.28
N ARG A 107 -6.24 -17.26 -4.91
CA ARG A 107 -6.83 -18.45 -4.27
C ARG A 107 -7.20 -18.23 -2.81
N LEU A 108 -6.47 -17.41 -2.06
CA LEU A 108 -6.84 -17.02 -0.70
C LEU A 108 -8.04 -16.09 -0.73
N CYS A 109 -8.11 -15.07 -1.61
CA CYS A 109 -9.33 -14.28 -1.78
C CYS A 109 -10.55 -15.19 -2.05
N ASN A 110 -10.42 -16.13 -2.97
CA ASN A 110 -11.54 -17.00 -3.37
C ASN A 110 -11.84 -18.16 -2.39
N ARG A 111 -11.03 -18.36 -1.35
CA ARG A 111 -11.25 -19.38 -0.30
C ARG A 111 -11.60 -18.77 1.05
N PHE A 112 -11.10 -17.56 1.32
CA PHE A 112 -11.49 -16.73 2.45
C PHE A 112 -12.96 -16.29 2.33
N GLN A 113 -13.44 -16.04 1.11
CA GLN A 113 -14.84 -15.67 0.84
C GLN A 113 -15.87 -16.80 1.10
N ARG A 114 -15.43 -18.05 1.29
CA ARG A 114 -16.33 -19.22 1.50
C ARG A 114 -16.38 -19.74 2.94
N ASN A 115 -15.33 -19.53 3.72
CA ASN A 115 -15.25 -20.09 5.08
C ASN A 115 -15.37 -19.03 6.18
N LEU A 116 -15.41 -17.74 5.83
CA LEU A 116 -15.63 -16.63 6.77
C LEU A 116 -17.14 -16.34 6.98
N TRP A 117 -17.95 -17.39 7.16
CA TRP A 117 -19.37 -17.27 7.52
C TRP A 117 -19.69 -17.80 8.92
N SER A 118 -18.74 -18.37 9.68
CA SER A 118 -19.07 -18.97 10.99
C SER A 118 -18.40 -18.40 12.22
N LEU A 119 -17.19 -17.82 12.18
CA LEU A 119 -16.50 -17.47 13.44
C LEU A 119 -15.56 -16.25 13.29
N GLY A 120 -15.94 -15.10 13.88
CA GLY A 120 -15.00 -14.02 14.22
C GLY A 120 -15.31 -12.61 13.68
N GLN A 121 -16.58 -12.20 13.64
CA GLN A 121 -17.07 -10.96 13.02
C GLN A 121 -17.12 -9.75 13.98
N ALA A 122 -16.03 -9.00 14.19
CA ALA A 122 -16.21 -7.68 14.84
C ALA A 122 -15.26 -6.57 14.40
N ILE A 123 -13.94 -6.81 14.28
CA ILE A 123 -13.00 -5.67 14.21
C ILE A 123 -12.26 -5.58 12.86
N LEU A 124 -11.97 -6.70 12.19
CA LEU A 124 -11.33 -6.68 10.87
C LEU A 124 -12.31 -6.54 9.70
N ASP A 125 -13.60 -6.80 9.92
CA ASP A 125 -14.63 -6.72 8.88
C ASP A 125 -15.08 -5.30 8.52
N MET A 126 -15.04 -4.34 9.45
CA MET A 126 -15.55 -3.00 9.13
C MET A 126 -14.71 -2.27 8.05
N ARG A 127 -13.41 -2.57 7.95
CA ARG A 127 -12.53 -1.89 6.98
C ARG A 127 -12.43 -2.61 5.63
N TRP A 128 -12.67 -3.93 5.61
CA TRP A 128 -12.68 -4.72 4.37
C TRP A 128 -14.07 -4.80 3.72
N ALA A 129 -15.16 -4.76 4.51
CA ALA A 129 -16.53 -4.72 3.99
C ALA A 129 -16.87 -3.42 3.23
N GLN A 130 -16.18 -2.31 3.52
CA GLN A 130 -16.31 -1.08 2.72
C GLN A 130 -15.64 -1.17 1.34
N CYS A 131 -14.76 -2.16 1.11
CA CYS A 131 -14.01 -2.34 -0.13
C CYS A 131 -14.53 -3.48 -1.03
N GLY A 132 -15.62 -4.17 -0.69
CA GLY A 132 -16.39 -5.01 -1.64
C GLY A 132 -17.45 -5.92 -1.00
N PRO A 133 -18.42 -6.49 -1.74
CA PRO A 133 -18.92 -6.16 -3.08
C PRO A 133 -20.34 -5.53 -3.04
N GLY A 134 -20.50 -4.38 -3.69
CA GLY A 134 -21.79 -3.88 -4.16
C GLY A 134 -22.03 -4.25 -5.63
N PHE A 135 -21.66 -5.46 -6.00
CA PHE A 135 -21.89 -6.06 -7.32
C PHE A 135 -22.70 -7.32 -7.08
N GLY A 136 -24.01 -7.16 -7.24
CA GLY A 136 -25.05 -8.15 -7.07
C GLY A 136 -26.39 -7.45 -7.12
#